data_AF-A0A9P9SYI5-F1
#
_entry.id   AF-A0A9P9SYI5-F1
#
_cell.length_a   1.000
_cell.length_b   1.000
_cell.length_c   1.000
_cell.angle_alpha   90.00
_cell.angle_beta   90.00
_cell.angle_gamma   90.00
#
_symmetry.space_group_name_H-M   'P 1'
#
loop_
_entity.id
_entity.type
_entity.pdbx_description
1 polymer ?
#
loop_
_entity_poly.entity_id
_entity_poly.type
_entity_poly.pdbx_seq_one_letter_code
_entity_poly.pdbx_strand_id
1 'polypeptide(L)'
;MTGLGSFCAGLTIPTCDHGRIVTERIACRYRTRMLSTKIQDEQTELRHRQYRLNFLNTLRAKAQSWLVGLRESTLNDSDFITSDPKYADQLVEKFVSLAEILDCSKALSIRLGNEAANDKSLVQAWNSALKYTDGHGYPSFAHSMELLKLPSVHGGILHPISVALLAYNIGGPLNGSNTAFTHRWTLPGGSAPQIQGFHIEGDCGDIFDGYRLTLVWEISDGQIKNLSGTHHIFLAGDATPRPLQVISKAGETQPFSPLTIIYDSKNAALCYDCPEPEAIRNSVSLDLHLNTIGDDDLQLLSNSHDGVGPQDISLMELITEFPISGYSTHFHRLLFEPKSLHNMLATLSTLDIPMPQTTSDNSQQLLEQRFENFQRDSWTHTPSSIKGMEFDITLSGPYNSPAGFLDSLCVKARRDVHLPIGMDLFPQTALDENRECARKLVRDLPANFIAIRLAYYAPTLLQTSYTSYDLLSTTSLHCLAKSVERRCFELMGAGFIDAASHLPSVAALLTAFGNAINGPKEVQVTSEPWVDDTDLQIYRRRCLYLFWCADWLLCYLGKPEIGPFMVINIEQARQDLHKVWAEVGHAARLLLRNWVAWAMFVECLPLGGFTVRRPAGVKPTNYF
;
A
#
# COMPACT_ATOMS: atom_id res chain seq x y z
N MET A 1 -47.15 -26.63 -26.26
CA MET A 1 -46.15 -27.72 -26.18
C MET A 1 -45.18 -27.54 -27.36
N THR A 2 -44.14 -26.73 -27.16
CA THR A 2 -43.09 -26.45 -28.14
C THR A 2 -41.84 -27.23 -27.73
N GLY A 3 -41.24 -27.96 -28.66
CA GLY A 3 -40.20 -28.96 -28.38
C GLY A 3 -39.03 -28.42 -27.55
N LEU A 4 -38.76 -29.07 -26.42
CA LEU A 4 -37.52 -28.96 -25.67
C LEU A 4 -36.40 -29.53 -26.55
N GLY A 5 -35.77 -28.69 -27.37
CA GLY A 5 -34.61 -29.08 -28.17
C GLY A 5 -33.42 -29.41 -27.26
N SER A 6 -32.68 -30.46 -27.62
CA SER A 6 -31.36 -30.73 -27.03
C SER A 6 -30.42 -29.55 -27.26
N PHE A 7 -29.53 -29.29 -26.30
CA PHE A 7 -28.50 -28.24 -26.40
C PHE A 7 -27.13 -28.91 -26.45
N CYS A 8 -26.23 -28.45 -27.32
CA CYS A 8 -24.87 -28.98 -27.38
C CYS A 8 -23.90 -27.84 -27.06
N ALA A 9 -23.20 -27.95 -25.93
CA ALA A 9 -22.15 -27.04 -25.56
C ALA A 9 -20.84 -27.55 -26.16
N GLY A 10 -20.14 -26.70 -26.91
CA GLY A 10 -18.87 -27.08 -27.50
C GLY A 10 -18.08 -25.85 -27.90
N LEU A 11 -16.76 -25.99 -27.85
CA LEU A 11 -15.81 -24.97 -28.23
C LEU A 11 -14.90 -25.54 -29.32
N THR A 12 -14.85 -24.86 -30.47
CA THR A 12 -13.98 -25.26 -31.57
C THR A 12 -12.73 -24.39 -31.59
N ILE A 13 -11.57 -25.02 -31.39
CA ILE A 13 -10.26 -24.36 -31.44
C ILE A 13 -9.32 -25.17 -32.33
N PRO A 14 -8.58 -24.53 -33.25
CA PRO A 14 -7.53 -25.20 -34.01
C PRO A 14 -6.47 -25.79 -33.08
N THR A 15 -6.10 -27.05 -33.27
CA THR A 15 -5.11 -27.73 -32.41
C THR A 15 -3.75 -27.02 -32.36
N CYS A 16 -3.38 -26.32 -33.42
CA CYS A 16 -2.16 -25.51 -33.48
C CYS A 16 -2.17 -24.30 -32.52
N ASP A 17 -3.34 -23.84 -32.06
CA ASP A 17 -3.46 -22.70 -31.16
C ASP A 17 -3.41 -23.09 -29.67
N HIS A 18 -3.57 -24.38 -29.33
CA HIS A 18 -3.68 -24.83 -27.94
C HIS A 18 -2.47 -24.41 -27.10
N GLY A 19 -1.25 -24.63 -27.61
CA GLY A 19 -0.02 -24.29 -26.90
C GLY A 19 0.12 -22.78 -26.66
N ARG A 20 -0.24 -21.95 -27.66
CA ARG A 20 -0.23 -20.48 -27.51
C ARG A 20 -1.25 -20.03 -26.46
N ILE A 21 -2.46 -20.57 -26.52
CA ILE A 21 -3.55 -20.22 -25.61
C ILE A 21 -3.16 -20.51 -24.16
N VAL A 22 -2.58 -21.69 -23.90
CA VAL A 22 -2.11 -22.07 -22.56
C VAL A 22 -0.95 -21.19 -22.11
N THR A 23 0.10 -21.05 -22.93
CA THR A 23 1.31 -20.28 -22.54
C THR A 23 1.04 -18.82 -22.24
N GLU A 24 0.06 -18.20 -22.90
CA GLU A 24 -0.38 -16.83 -22.63
C GLU A 24 -1.11 -16.70 -21.27
N ARG A 25 -1.74 -17.77 -20.77
CA ARG A 25 -2.69 -17.70 -19.64
C ARG A 25 -2.15 -18.27 -18.33
N ILE A 26 -1.15 -19.14 -18.39
CA ILE A 26 -0.50 -19.68 -17.20
C ILE A 26 0.46 -18.65 -16.59
N ALA A 27 0.05 -18.11 -15.43
CA ALA A 27 0.87 -17.22 -14.62
C ALA A 27 2.07 -17.95 -14.01
N CYS A 28 3.12 -17.21 -13.68
CA CYS A 28 4.33 -17.72 -13.05
C CYS A 28 4.01 -18.48 -11.75
N ARG A 29 4.45 -19.75 -11.65
CA ARG A 29 4.18 -20.67 -10.55
C ARG A 29 4.76 -20.20 -9.24
N TYR A 30 5.94 -19.60 -9.26
CA TYR A 30 6.55 -19.02 -8.06
C TYR A 30 5.57 -18.03 -7.41
N ARG A 31 4.92 -17.15 -8.19
CA ARG A 31 3.93 -16.18 -7.69
C ARG A 31 2.62 -16.81 -7.23
N THR A 32 2.15 -17.83 -7.94
CA THR A 32 0.82 -18.40 -7.67
C THR A 32 0.82 -19.52 -6.63
N ARG A 33 1.98 -20.13 -6.34
CA ARG A 33 2.09 -21.31 -5.47
C ARG A 33 2.95 -21.11 -4.23
N MET A 34 3.91 -20.18 -4.24
CA MET A 34 4.75 -19.94 -3.08
C MET A 34 4.23 -18.78 -2.26
N LEU A 35 4.13 -18.99 -0.95
CA LEU A 35 3.92 -17.92 0.01
C LEU A 35 5.26 -17.23 0.25
N SER A 36 5.46 -16.08 -0.37
CA SER A 36 6.59 -15.20 -0.08
C SER A 36 6.08 -13.81 0.30
N THR A 37 6.78 -13.14 1.21
CA THR A 37 6.69 -11.69 1.36
C THR A 37 6.88 -11.08 -0.03
N LYS A 38 5.94 -10.23 -0.49
CA LYS A 38 5.92 -9.60 -1.82
C LYS A 38 7.30 -9.58 -2.48
N ILE A 39 7.41 -10.13 -3.69
CA ILE A 39 8.62 -10.05 -4.51
C ILE A 39 9.05 -8.59 -4.57
N GLN A 40 10.06 -8.25 -3.76
CA GLN A 40 10.74 -6.98 -3.85
C GLN A 40 11.38 -6.97 -5.24
N ASP A 41 11.16 -5.87 -5.97
CA ASP A 41 11.84 -5.68 -7.23
C ASP A 41 13.35 -5.70 -6.94
N GLU A 42 14.04 -6.75 -7.40
CA GLU A 42 15.48 -6.93 -7.18
C GLU A 42 16.28 -5.71 -7.60
N GLN A 43 15.82 -4.98 -8.62
CA GLN A 43 16.45 -3.73 -9.05
C GLN A 43 16.26 -2.61 -8.03
N THR A 44 15.12 -2.57 -7.36
CA THR A 44 14.85 -1.62 -6.28
C THR A 44 15.64 -1.97 -5.03
N GLU A 45 15.78 -3.24 -4.65
CA GLU A 45 16.66 -3.66 -3.54
C GLU A 45 18.13 -3.36 -3.83
N LEU A 46 18.59 -3.63 -5.05
CA LEU A 46 19.97 -3.37 -5.44
C LEU A 46 20.27 -1.85 -5.38
N ARG A 47 19.36 -1.02 -5.89
CA ARG A 47 19.45 0.45 -5.79
C ARG A 47 19.47 0.91 -4.34
N HIS A 48 18.57 0.38 -3.51
CA HIS A 48 18.47 0.72 -2.09
C HIS A 48 19.76 0.34 -1.33
N ARG A 49 20.28 -0.86 -1.57
CA ARG A 49 21.54 -1.33 -0.98
C ARG A 49 22.72 -0.47 -1.41
N GLN A 50 22.81 -0.14 -2.70
CA GLN A 50 23.87 0.72 -3.22
C GLN A 50 23.80 2.12 -2.62
N TYR A 51 22.60 2.68 -2.48
CA TYR A 51 22.39 3.97 -1.83
C TYR A 51 22.84 3.93 -0.36
N ARG A 52 22.40 2.93 0.42
CA ARG A 52 22.79 2.76 1.84
C ARG A 52 24.31 2.68 2.01
N LEU A 53 25.00 1.92 1.14
CA LEU A 53 26.46 1.81 1.16
C LEU A 53 27.14 3.17 0.87
N ASN A 54 26.70 3.87 -0.18
CA ASN A 54 27.24 5.18 -0.54
C ASN A 54 26.99 6.22 0.58
N PHE A 55 25.81 6.17 1.20
CA PHE A 55 25.43 7.05 2.31
C PHE A 55 26.37 6.86 3.50
N LEU A 56 26.58 5.61 3.95
CA LEU A 56 27.47 5.31 5.08
C LEU A 56 28.93 5.68 4.80
N ASN A 57 29.41 5.42 3.58
CA ASN A 57 30.75 5.83 3.17
C ASN A 57 30.93 7.35 3.23
N THR A 58 29.92 8.09 2.76
CA THR A 58 29.92 9.57 2.81
C THR A 58 29.88 10.07 4.25
N LEU A 59 28.98 9.52 5.08
CA LEU A 59 28.85 9.90 6.48
C LEU A 59 30.15 9.63 7.26
N ARG A 60 30.78 8.46 7.05
CA ARG A 60 32.07 8.12 7.68
C ARG A 60 33.17 9.11 7.30
N ALA A 61 33.33 9.39 6.00
CA ALA A 61 34.35 10.34 5.53
C ALA A 61 34.12 11.75 6.11
N LYS A 62 32.86 12.18 6.17
CA LYS A 62 32.47 13.48 6.73
C LYS A 62 32.64 13.56 8.25
N ALA A 63 32.32 12.49 8.98
CA ALA A 63 32.53 12.40 10.43
C ALA A 63 34.02 12.48 10.80
N GLN A 64 34.89 11.79 10.05
CA GLN A 64 36.34 11.90 10.22
C GLN A 64 36.83 13.33 10.01
N SER A 65 36.38 14.00 8.93
CA SER A 65 36.73 15.40 8.66
C SER A 65 36.23 16.35 9.75
N TRP A 66 35.04 16.11 10.29
CA TRP A 66 34.45 16.94 11.36
C TRP A 66 35.25 16.84 12.67
N LEU A 67 35.73 15.64 13.03
CA LEU A 67 36.60 15.46 14.21
C LEU A 67 37.95 16.17 14.07
N VAL A 68 38.52 16.16 12.86
CA VAL A 68 39.76 16.92 12.58
C VAL A 68 39.51 18.42 12.74
N GLY A 69 38.40 18.94 12.21
CA GLY A 69 38.05 20.36 12.34
C GLY A 69 37.79 20.81 13.78
N LEU A 70 37.13 19.98 14.60
CA LEU A 70 36.94 20.24 16.03
C LEU A 70 38.27 20.42 16.75
N ARG A 71 39.23 19.52 16.47
CA ARG A 71 40.58 19.54 17.06
C ARG A 71 41.32 20.85 16.80
N GLU A 72 41.16 21.42 15.61
CA GLU A 72 41.81 22.69 15.24
C GLU A 72 41.16 23.90 15.94
N SER A 73 39.89 23.79 16.36
CA SER A 73 39.12 24.86 17.00
C SER A 73 39.21 24.88 18.54
N THR A 74 39.36 23.72 19.20
CA THR A 74 39.43 23.59 20.67
C THR A 74 40.86 23.41 21.16
N LEU A 75 41.72 24.41 20.95
CA LEU A 75 43.12 24.39 21.41
C LEU A 75 43.31 24.71 22.91
N ASN A 76 42.24 24.98 23.67
CA ASN A 76 42.35 25.44 25.06
C ASN A 76 41.59 24.63 26.14
N ASP A 77 40.78 23.62 25.79
CA ASP A 77 40.11 22.77 26.80
C ASP A 77 40.44 21.30 26.54
N SER A 78 41.11 20.69 27.52
CA SER A 78 41.90 19.47 27.35
C SER A 78 41.18 18.16 27.69
N ASP A 79 39.85 18.17 27.86
CA ASP A 79 39.21 17.06 28.58
C ASP A 79 38.10 16.25 27.89
N PHE A 80 37.70 16.45 26.62
CA PHE A 80 36.53 15.66 26.13
C PHE A 80 36.44 15.15 24.69
N ILE A 81 37.46 15.29 23.82
CA ILE A 81 37.38 14.67 22.47
C ILE A 81 38.56 13.71 22.28
N THR A 82 38.29 12.42 22.50
CA THR A 82 39.24 11.33 22.27
C THR A 82 39.72 11.35 20.82
N SER A 83 41.03 11.44 20.64
CA SER A 83 41.79 11.47 19.38
C SER A 83 41.74 10.17 18.55
N ASP A 84 40.74 9.31 18.80
CA ASP A 84 40.67 7.98 18.22
C ASP A 84 39.83 8.02 16.91
N PRO A 85 40.40 7.67 15.74
CA PRO A 85 39.62 7.50 14.51
C PRO A 85 38.45 6.52 14.66
N LYS A 86 38.50 5.62 15.65
CA LYS A 86 37.37 4.75 16.02
C LYS A 86 36.14 5.52 16.49
N TYR A 87 36.28 6.75 16.97
CA TYR A 87 35.13 7.55 17.41
C TYR A 87 34.21 7.94 16.24
N ALA A 88 34.77 8.20 15.05
CA ALA A 88 33.95 8.42 13.84
C ALA A 88 33.19 7.15 13.47
N ASP A 89 33.83 5.98 13.56
CA ASP A 89 33.18 4.70 13.32
C ASP A 89 32.07 4.43 14.36
N GLN A 90 32.29 4.76 15.64
CA GLN A 90 31.26 4.67 16.69
C GLN A 90 30.05 5.55 16.41
N LEU A 91 30.22 6.78 15.90
CA LEU A 91 29.10 7.64 15.52
C LEU A 91 28.30 7.07 14.34
N VAL A 92 28.99 6.47 13.37
CA VAL A 92 28.35 5.78 12.24
C VAL A 92 27.62 4.52 12.71
N GLU A 93 28.21 3.74 13.61
CA GLU A 93 27.58 2.57 14.23
C GLU A 93 26.32 2.96 15.02
N LYS A 94 26.37 4.05 15.79
CA LYS A 94 25.20 4.65 16.45
C LYS A 94 24.11 5.00 15.43
N PHE A 95 24.46 5.64 14.31
CA PHE A 95 23.50 5.95 13.26
C PHE A 95 22.86 4.68 12.67
N VAL A 96 23.66 3.65 12.39
CA VAL A 96 23.17 2.36 11.89
C VAL A 96 22.23 1.71 12.91
N SER A 97 22.57 1.72 14.20
CA SER A 97 21.70 1.19 15.25
C SER A 97 20.35 1.90 15.32
N LEU A 98 20.31 3.24 15.14
CA LEU A 98 19.05 3.99 15.05
C LEU A 98 18.22 3.57 13.82
N ALA A 99 18.87 3.38 12.68
CA ALA A 99 18.21 2.93 11.46
C ALA A 99 17.64 1.52 11.60
N GLU A 100 18.39 0.60 12.21
CA GLU A 100 17.95 -0.76 12.54
C GLU A 100 16.78 -0.77 13.51
N ILE A 101 16.83 0.07 14.56
CA ILE A 101 15.70 0.23 15.48
C ILE A 101 14.44 0.66 14.71
N LEU A 102 14.54 1.68 13.85
CA LEU A 102 13.42 2.15 13.04
C LEU A 102 12.92 1.06 12.07
N ASP A 103 13.81 0.31 11.44
CA ASP A 103 13.47 -0.79 10.52
C ASP A 103 12.76 -1.95 11.26
N CYS A 104 13.18 -2.29 12.48
CA CYS A 104 12.60 -3.39 13.27
C CYS A 104 11.29 -3.00 13.96
N SER A 105 11.25 -1.82 14.58
CA SER A 105 10.08 -1.36 15.35
C SER A 105 9.03 -0.66 14.50
N LYS A 106 9.38 -0.28 13.25
CA LYS A 106 8.58 0.56 12.34
C LYS A 106 8.25 1.95 12.88
N ALA A 107 8.66 2.28 14.10
CA ALA A 107 8.45 3.59 14.71
C ALA A 107 9.46 3.85 15.84
N LEU A 108 10.05 5.03 15.82
CA LEU A 108 11.05 5.47 16.78
C LEU A 108 10.73 6.89 17.22
N SER A 109 10.94 7.21 18.49
CA SER A 109 10.92 8.60 18.94
C SER A 109 12.30 9.06 19.41
N ILE A 110 12.65 10.30 19.04
CA ILE A 110 13.95 10.92 19.35
C ILE A 110 13.69 12.25 20.03
N ARG A 111 14.32 12.45 21.20
CA ARG A 111 14.34 13.74 21.88
C ARG A 111 15.44 14.62 21.30
N LEU A 112 15.07 15.37 20.27
CA LEU A 112 15.94 16.33 19.62
C LEU A 112 15.90 17.61 20.45
N GLY A 113 16.68 17.62 21.54
CA GLY A 113 16.67 18.69 22.53
C GLY A 113 16.91 20.06 21.90
N ASN A 114 15.87 20.88 21.81
CA ASN A 114 16.00 22.31 21.60
C ASN A 114 16.07 22.94 23.00
N GLU A 115 17.21 23.52 23.38
CA GLU A 115 17.31 24.38 24.59
C GLU A 115 16.32 25.56 24.53
N ALA A 116 15.76 25.83 23.34
CA ALA A 116 14.68 26.78 23.08
C ALA A 116 13.26 26.26 23.38
N ALA A 117 13.06 25.03 23.88
CA ALA A 117 11.73 24.43 24.11
C ALA A 117 10.83 25.12 25.16
N ASN A 118 11.29 26.22 25.78
CA ASN A 118 10.46 27.19 26.50
C ASN A 118 9.72 28.17 25.57
N ASP A 119 9.78 27.97 24.26
CA ASP A 119 9.38 28.98 23.28
C ASP A 119 7.86 29.23 23.27
N LYS A 120 7.47 30.32 23.94
CA LYS A 120 6.20 31.02 23.68
C LYS A 120 5.98 31.24 22.17
N SER A 121 7.06 31.30 21.37
CA SER A 121 7.02 31.43 19.91
C SER A 121 6.31 30.26 19.21
N LEU A 122 6.54 29.01 19.63
CA LEU A 122 5.89 27.81 19.07
C LEU A 122 4.40 27.83 19.37
N VAL A 123 4.02 28.09 20.62
CA VAL A 123 2.62 28.19 21.06
C VAL A 123 1.90 29.36 20.38
N GLN A 124 2.56 30.51 20.22
CA GLN A 124 2.00 31.69 19.55
C GLN A 124 1.80 31.48 18.05
N ALA A 125 2.78 30.89 17.36
CA ALA A 125 2.64 30.55 15.96
C ALA A 125 1.55 29.51 15.72
N TRP A 126 1.51 28.47 16.56
CA TRP A 126 0.46 27.46 16.55
C TRP A 126 -0.93 28.05 16.72
N ASN A 127 -1.13 28.89 17.76
CA ASN A 127 -2.40 29.57 18.01
C ASN A 127 -2.78 30.54 16.88
N SER A 128 -1.79 31.10 16.17
CA SER A 128 -2.03 31.97 15.01
C SER A 128 -2.43 31.18 13.77
N ALA A 129 -1.85 30.00 13.55
CA ALA A 129 -2.21 29.08 12.48
C ALA A 129 -3.63 28.51 12.67
N LEU A 130 -4.00 28.15 13.90
CA LEU A 130 -5.33 27.61 14.24
C LEU A 130 -6.48 28.63 14.09
N LYS A 131 -6.21 29.94 14.22
CA LYS A 131 -7.23 31.00 14.04
C LYS A 131 -7.82 31.04 12.63
N TYR A 132 -7.19 30.40 11.66
CA TYR A 132 -7.66 30.33 10.27
C TYR A 132 -8.45 29.04 9.97
N THR A 133 -8.69 28.17 10.96
CA THR A 133 -9.33 26.86 10.74
C THR A 133 -10.46 26.60 11.75
N ASP A 134 -11.69 26.95 11.38
CA ASP A 134 -12.92 26.75 12.19
C ASP A 134 -13.57 25.36 11.96
N GLY A 135 -12.77 24.29 11.87
CA GLY A 135 -13.27 22.95 11.54
C GLY A 135 -12.77 21.86 12.48
N HIS A 136 -13.68 21.08 13.06
CA HIS A 136 -13.35 19.79 13.68
C HIS A 136 -12.92 18.79 12.60
N GLY A 137 -11.63 18.43 12.57
CA GLY A 137 -11.03 17.49 11.61
C GLY A 137 -9.53 17.78 11.43
N TYR A 138 -8.78 16.88 10.78
CA TYR A 138 -7.39 17.11 10.36
C TYR A 138 -7.36 18.23 9.30
N PRO A 139 -7.02 19.49 9.64
CA PRO A 139 -7.00 20.54 8.63
C PRO A 139 -5.70 20.36 7.83
N SER A 140 -5.82 20.12 6.51
CA SER A 140 -4.65 20.15 5.63
C SER A 140 -4.09 21.59 5.63
N PHE A 141 -2.84 21.74 6.04
CA PHE A 141 -2.14 23.03 6.09
C PHE A 141 -1.22 23.22 4.89
N ALA A 142 -1.53 22.60 3.74
CA ALA A 142 -0.82 22.81 2.47
C ALA A 142 -0.68 24.30 2.08
N HIS A 143 -1.42 25.22 2.72
CA HIS A 143 -1.36 26.66 2.50
C HIS A 143 -0.70 27.49 3.62
N SER A 144 -0.24 26.90 4.74
CA SER A 144 0.49 27.64 5.79
C SER A 144 1.93 27.18 5.92
N MET A 145 2.71 27.46 4.88
CA MET A 145 4.17 27.26 4.86
C MET A 145 4.92 28.01 5.98
N GLU A 146 4.34 29.07 6.55
CA GLU A 146 5.01 29.91 7.55
C GLU A 146 5.30 29.18 8.86
N LEU A 147 4.47 28.21 9.27
CA LEU A 147 4.69 27.45 10.51
C LEU A 147 5.88 26.49 10.40
N LEU A 148 6.09 25.89 9.23
CA LEU A 148 7.26 25.04 8.96
C LEU A 148 8.56 25.84 8.83
N LYS A 149 8.47 27.13 8.50
CA LYS A 149 9.60 28.06 8.40
C LYS A 149 10.13 28.52 9.77
N LEU A 150 9.48 28.17 10.88
CA LEU A 150 9.91 28.57 12.22
C LEU A 150 11.11 27.76 12.71
N PRO A 151 12.18 28.40 13.24
CA PRO A 151 13.37 27.70 13.73
C PRO A 151 13.11 26.62 14.79
N SER A 152 12.12 26.84 15.67
CA SER A 152 11.73 25.91 16.74
C SER A 152 11.04 24.65 16.20
N VAL A 153 10.19 24.79 15.18
CA VAL A 153 9.58 23.67 14.44
C VAL A 153 10.64 22.97 13.59
N HIS A 154 11.48 23.74 12.88
CA HIS A 154 12.56 23.26 12.03
C HIS A 154 13.58 22.39 12.78
N GLY A 155 14.04 22.83 13.96
CA GLY A 155 14.97 22.07 14.79
C GLY A 155 14.38 20.78 15.39
N GLY A 156 13.05 20.71 15.53
CA GLY A 156 12.34 19.55 16.06
C GLY A 156 11.90 18.53 15.00
N ILE A 157 11.20 18.98 13.95
CA ILE A 157 10.54 18.09 12.98
C ILE A 157 11.46 17.65 11.83
N LEU A 158 12.19 18.59 11.22
CA LEU A 158 13.08 18.36 10.08
C LEU A 158 14.55 18.43 10.46
N HIS A 159 14.87 17.97 11.67
CA HIS A 159 16.25 17.86 12.11
C HIS A 159 17.06 17.00 11.13
N PRO A 160 18.32 17.37 10.78
CA PRO A 160 19.14 16.63 9.81
C PRO A 160 19.27 15.14 10.10
N ILE A 161 19.26 14.74 11.38
CA ILE A 161 19.31 13.31 11.76
C ILE A 161 18.04 12.55 11.34
N SER A 162 16.85 13.14 11.48
CA SER A 162 15.58 12.53 11.09
C SER A 162 15.50 12.39 9.57
N VAL A 163 15.92 13.44 8.86
CA VAL A 163 16.02 13.43 7.39
C VAL A 163 17.02 12.39 6.92
N ALA A 164 18.19 12.28 7.57
CA ALA A 164 19.20 11.28 7.25
C ALA A 164 18.70 9.85 7.48
N LEU A 165 18.07 9.58 8.63
CA LEU A 165 17.51 8.27 8.96
C LEU A 165 16.47 7.83 7.93
N LEU A 166 15.55 8.73 7.58
CA LEU A 166 14.53 8.44 6.58
C LEU A 166 15.10 8.27 5.17
N ALA A 167 16.03 9.13 4.76
CA ALA A 167 16.67 9.00 3.45
C ALA A 167 17.43 7.67 3.34
N TYR A 168 18.09 7.25 4.41
CA TYR A 168 18.78 5.95 4.51
C TYR A 168 17.80 4.76 4.47
N ASN A 169 16.67 4.85 5.16
CA ASN A 169 15.68 3.77 5.21
C ASN A 169 14.81 3.68 3.94
N ILE A 170 14.44 4.80 3.34
CA ILE A 170 13.69 4.84 2.08
C ILE A 170 14.60 4.56 0.88
N GLY A 171 15.90 4.88 0.98
CA GLY A 171 16.88 4.59 -0.06
C GLY A 171 17.07 5.70 -1.10
N GLY A 172 16.83 6.96 -0.73
CA GLY A 172 16.96 8.09 -1.65
C GLY A 172 16.60 9.44 -1.07
N PRO A 173 16.59 10.50 -1.91
CA PRO A 173 16.18 11.84 -1.52
C PRO A 173 14.69 11.91 -1.17
N LEU A 174 14.37 12.63 -0.10
CA LEU A 174 13.01 12.72 0.45
C LEU A 174 12.27 13.92 -0.10
N ASN A 175 10.96 13.80 -0.29
CA ASN A 175 10.04 14.90 -0.60
C ASN A 175 8.86 14.87 0.38
N GLY A 176 8.49 16.03 0.92
CA GLY A 176 7.33 16.24 1.79
C GLY A 176 6.52 17.47 1.41
N SER A 177 6.62 17.91 0.16
CA SER A 177 5.87 19.07 -0.33
C SER A 177 4.37 18.82 -0.21
N ASN A 178 3.64 19.81 0.33
CA ASN A 178 2.19 19.77 0.54
C ASN A 178 1.66 18.64 1.44
N THR A 179 2.50 18.00 2.26
CA THR A 179 2.09 16.89 3.14
C THR A 179 2.03 17.25 4.62
N ALA A 180 2.09 18.54 4.95
CA ALA A 180 2.06 18.99 6.34
C ALA A 180 0.64 19.10 6.88
N PHE A 181 0.40 18.50 8.04
CA PHE A 181 -0.86 18.57 8.77
C PHE A 181 -0.62 18.84 10.24
N THR A 182 -1.62 19.42 10.88
CA THR A 182 -1.58 19.72 12.30
C THR A 182 -2.77 19.08 12.99
N HIS A 183 -2.59 18.74 14.25
CA HIS A 183 -3.61 18.06 15.01
C HIS A 183 -3.65 18.55 16.46
N ARG A 184 -4.86 18.71 16.99
CA ARG A 184 -5.14 19.11 18.36
C ARG A 184 -6.14 18.15 18.96
N TRP A 185 -5.79 17.56 20.10
CA TRP A 185 -6.63 16.58 20.78
C TRP A 185 -6.72 16.83 22.28
N THR A 186 -7.92 16.57 22.80
CA THR A 186 -8.27 16.64 24.21
C THR A 186 -9.11 15.41 24.55
N LEU A 187 -9.05 14.96 25.79
CA LEU A 187 -9.90 13.87 26.26
C LEU A 187 -11.39 14.20 26.03
N PRO A 188 -12.19 13.32 25.39
CA PRO A 188 -13.61 13.59 25.16
C PRO A 188 -14.38 13.77 26.46
N GLY A 189 -15.11 14.88 26.61
CA GLY A 189 -15.94 15.14 27.79
C GLY A 189 -17.06 14.10 27.92
N GLY A 190 -17.17 13.44 29.07
CA GLY A 190 -18.23 12.45 29.36
C GLY A 190 -17.83 10.98 29.19
N SER A 191 -16.55 10.67 29.02
CA SER A 191 -16.06 9.28 29.10
C SER A 191 -16.42 8.67 30.46
N ALA A 192 -17.21 7.59 30.44
CA ALA A 192 -17.47 6.82 31.65
C ALA A 192 -16.13 6.36 32.26
N PRO A 193 -15.98 6.33 33.60
CA PRO A 193 -14.71 6.00 34.27
C PRO A 193 -14.13 4.60 33.95
N GLN A 194 -14.81 3.81 33.10
CA GLN A 194 -14.41 2.50 32.64
C GLN A 194 -13.85 2.46 31.21
N ILE A 195 -13.95 3.54 30.41
CA ILE A 195 -13.39 3.61 29.05
C ILE A 195 -12.19 4.56 29.09
N GLN A 196 -10.97 4.01 29.03
CA GLN A 196 -9.76 4.82 28.84
C GLN A 196 -9.87 5.56 27.50
N GLY A 197 -9.83 6.89 27.54
CA GLY A 197 -9.76 7.69 26.33
C GLY A 197 -8.36 7.59 25.73
N PHE A 198 -8.29 7.16 24.48
CA PHE A 198 -7.05 7.08 23.72
C PHE A 198 -7.21 7.80 22.39
N HIS A 199 -6.09 8.25 21.84
CA HIS A 199 -6.01 8.84 20.51
C HIS A 199 -5.19 7.92 19.61
N ILE A 200 -5.63 7.74 18.36
CA ILE A 200 -4.90 7.01 17.33
C ILE A 200 -4.54 7.98 16.19
N GLU A 201 -3.26 8.00 15.82
CA GLU A 201 -2.71 8.75 14.69
C GLU A 201 -1.98 7.77 13.75
N GLY A 202 -2.23 7.87 12.44
CA GLY A 202 -1.83 6.83 11.47
C GLY A 202 -3.03 5.98 11.04
N ASP A 203 -2.86 5.17 10.00
CA ASP A 203 -3.95 4.51 9.23
C ASP A 203 -4.68 5.44 8.22
N CYS A 204 -3.98 6.46 7.73
CA CYS A 204 -4.44 7.25 6.59
C CYS A 204 -4.14 6.47 5.31
N GLY A 205 -5.06 5.60 4.89
CA GLY A 205 -4.93 4.83 3.65
C GLY A 205 -4.38 5.64 2.48
N ASP A 206 -3.16 5.27 2.07
CA ASP A 206 -2.66 5.24 0.70
C ASP A 206 -2.66 6.53 -0.15
N ILE A 207 -2.42 7.71 0.44
CA ILE A 207 -2.11 8.88 -0.40
C ILE A 207 -0.60 8.95 -0.73
N PHE A 208 0.28 8.51 0.17
CA PHE A 208 1.73 8.49 -0.05
C PHE A 208 2.38 7.24 0.56
N ASP A 209 3.17 6.51 -0.24
CA ASP A 209 4.12 5.49 0.26
C ASP A 209 5.23 6.23 1.04
N GLY A 210 5.00 6.51 2.33
CA GLY A 210 5.87 7.41 3.07
C GLY A 210 5.99 7.13 4.57
N TYR A 211 7.16 7.49 5.10
CA TYR A 211 7.35 7.64 6.54
C TYR A 211 6.77 8.97 6.99
N ARG A 212 6.21 9.00 8.19
CA ARG A 212 5.66 10.19 8.81
C ARG A 212 6.60 10.68 9.90
N LEU A 213 6.90 11.98 9.86
CA LEU A 213 7.58 12.69 10.95
C LEU A 213 6.56 13.52 11.69
N THR A 214 6.46 13.31 13.01
CA THR A 214 5.47 13.97 13.86
C THR A 214 6.16 14.59 15.07
N LEU A 215 6.08 15.91 15.18
CA LEU A 215 6.50 16.67 16.37
C LEU A 215 5.29 16.84 17.30
N VAL A 216 5.41 16.37 18.54
CA VAL A 216 4.30 16.35 19.51
C VAL A 216 4.66 17.11 20.78
N TRP A 217 3.73 17.88 21.31
CA TRP A 217 3.83 18.50 22.64
C TRP A 217 2.46 18.60 23.32
N GLU A 218 2.46 18.80 24.63
CA GLU A 218 1.25 18.98 25.43
C GLU A 218 1.21 20.37 26.05
N ILE A 219 0.00 20.93 26.12
CA ILE A 219 -0.29 22.20 26.79
C ILE A 219 -1.26 21.93 27.92
N SER A 220 -0.91 22.36 29.13
CA SER A 220 -1.80 22.37 30.30
C SER A 220 -1.55 23.66 31.06
N ASP A 221 -2.62 24.31 31.53
CA ASP A 221 -2.57 25.64 32.14
C ASP A 221 -1.92 26.73 31.26
N GLY A 222 -2.01 26.57 29.92
CA GLY A 222 -1.42 27.51 28.97
C GLY A 222 0.11 27.46 28.85
N GLN A 223 0.76 26.47 29.49
CA GLN A 223 2.21 26.21 29.38
C GLN A 223 2.47 24.87 28.69
N ILE A 224 3.59 24.76 27.97
CA ILE A 224 4.04 23.47 27.45
C ILE A 224 4.47 22.60 28.63
N LYS A 225 3.87 21.41 28.76
CA LYS A 225 4.24 20.39 29.75
C LYS A 225 4.84 19.17 29.04
N ASN A 226 5.43 18.28 29.84
CA ASN A 226 5.83 16.96 29.37
C ASN A 226 4.61 16.18 28.89
N LEU A 227 4.82 15.30 27.92
CA LEU A 227 3.77 14.41 27.46
C LEU A 227 3.33 13.49 28.60
N SER A 228 2.07 13.62 29.02
CA SER A 228 1.44 12.85 30.09
C SER A 228 0.93 11.53 29.51
N GLY A 229 1.36 10.37 30.03
CA GLY A 229 0.88 9.06 29.56
C GLY A 229 1.88 8.29 28.68
N THR A 230 1.39 7.28 27.95
CA THR A 230 2.23 6.30 27.24
C THR A 230 1.93 6.23 25.75
N HIS A 231 2.99 6.22 24.96
CA HIS A 231 2.89 6.06 23.51
C HIS A 231 3.07 4.60 23.16
N HIS A 232 2.12 4.08 22.41
CA HIS A 232 2.09 2.73 21.90
C HIS A 232 2.09 2.74 20.37
N ILE A 233 2.52 1.63 19.79
CA ILE A 233 2.53 1.38 18.36
C ILE A 233 1.72 0.11 18.11
N PHE A 234 0.81 0.16 17.15
CA PHE A 234 0.18 -1.00 16.54
C PHE A 234 0.84 -1.25 15.19
N LEU A 235 1.50 -2.39 15.03
CA LEU A 235 1.99 -2.79 13.71
C LEU A 235 0.81 -3.25 12.85
N ALA A 236 0.91 -3.05 11.54
CA ALA A 236 -0.13 -3.45 10.60
C ALA A 236 -0.45 -4.95 10.72
N GLY A 237 -1.67 -5.25 11.15
CA GLY A 237 -2.17 -6.61 11.39
C GLY A 237 -1.71 -7.26 12.72
N ASP A 238 -1.13 -6.49 13.65
CA ASP A 238 -0.95 -6.90 15.04
C ASP A 238 -2.16 -6.46 15.89
N ALA A 239 -2.63 -7.33 16.78
CA ALA A 239 -3.71 -7.02 17.73
C ALA A 239 -3.20 -6.48 19.08
N THR A 240 -1.89 -6.48 19.31
CA THR A 240 -1.28 -6.12 20.60
C THR A 240 -0.41 -4.87 20.45
N PRO A 241 -0.66 -3.80 21.24
CA PRO A 241 0.18 -2.62 21.21
C PRO A 241 1.57 -2.91 21.77
N ARG A 242 2.60 -2.26 21.18
CA ARG A 242 3.98 -2.28 21.67
C ARG A 242 4.35 -0.88 22.18
N PRO A 243 5.16 -0.74 23.24
CA PRO A 243 5.59 0.59 23.70
C PRO A 243 6.47 1.26 22.64
N LEU A 244 6.25 2.55 22.38
CA LEU A 244 7.10 3.37 21.52
C LEU A 244 8.47 3.56 22.17
N GLN A 245 9.52 3.20 21.45
CA GLN A 245 10.88 3.38 21.93
C GLN A 245 11.26 4.86 21.90
N VAL A 246 11.75 5.37 23.04
CA VAL A 246 12.19 6.76 23.21
C VAL A 246 13.71 6.79 23.34
N ILE A 247 14.36 7.48 22.42
CA ILE A 247 15.81 7.73 22.42
C ILE A 247 16.06 9.14 22.99
N SER A 248 16.89 9.23 24.02
CA SER A 248 17.22 10.47 24.73
C SER A 248 18.72 10.58 25.00
N LYS A 249 19.16 11.71 25.56
CA LYS A 249 20.57 11.88 25.94
C LYS A 249 20.92 10.99 27.14
N ALA A 250 22.19 10.60 27.24
CA ALA A 250 22.67 9.79 28.37
C ALA A 250 22.50 10.54 29.70
N GLY A 251 21.82 9.92 30.68
CA GLY A 251 21.60 10.49 32.01
C GLY A 251 20.47 11.53 32.11
N GLU A 252 19.73 11.79 31.02
CA GLU A 252 18.58 12.71 31.03
C GLU A 252 17.39 12.10 31.79
N THR A 253 17.24 12.49 33.06
CA THR A 253 15.99 12.26 33.81
C THR A 253 15.09 13.48 33.63
N GLN A 254 14.40 13.50 32.49
CA GLN A 254 13.34 14.44 32.10
C GLN A 254 13.68 15.95 32.12
N PRO A 255 14.10 16.53 30.98
CA PRO A 255 13.82 17.91 30.66
C PRO A 255 12.60 18.03 29.74
N PHE A 256 11.88 19.15 29.89
CA PHE A 256 10.77 19.59 29.07
C PHE A 256 11.18 19.66 27.59
N SER A 257 10.61 18.80 26.74
CA SER A 257 10.86 18.89 25.31
C SER A 257 9.73 18.24 24.50
N PRO A 258 9.31 18.86 23.39
CA PRO A 258 8.55 18.19 22.34
C PRO A 258 9.19 16.86 21.94
N LEU A 259 8.38 15.88 21.59
CA LEU A 259 8.83 14.57 21.14
C LEU A 259 8.71 14.48 19.62
N THR A 260 9.81 14.16 18.94
CA THR A 260 9.78 13.85 17.51
C THR A 260 9.61 12.35 17.34
N ILE A 261 8.54 11.94 16.65
CA ILE A 261 8.20 10.55 16.36
C ILE A 261 8.36 10.33 14.86
N ILE A 262 9.13 9.31 14.49
CA ILE A 262 9.33 8.84 13.13
C ILE A 262 8.63 7.50 13.02
N TYR A 263 7.72 7.33 12.06
CA TYR A 263 7.07 6.04 11.88
C TYR A 263 6.71 5.74 10.44
N ASP A 264 6.74 4.46 10.10
CA ASP A 264 6.28 3.92 8.83
C ASP A 264 4.75 3.89 8.86
N SER A 265 4.13 4.94 8.30
CA SER A 265 2.67 5.13 8.34
C SER A 265 1.89 4.01 7.62
N LYS A 266 2.56 3.21 6.80
CA LYS A 266 1.99 2.03 6.12
C LYS A 266 1.95 0.80 7.02
N ASN A 267 2.93 0.66 7.91
CA ASN A 267 3.13 -0.54 8.71
C ASN A 267 2.94 -0.31 10.21
N ALA A 268 2.69 0.93 10.65
CA ALA A 268 2.51 1.30 12.05
C ALA A 268 1.45 2.41 12.24
N ALA A 269 0.59 2.21 13.22
CA ALA A 269 -0.29 3.24 13.78
C ALA A 269 0.17 3.60 15.20
N LEU A 270 0.17 4.88 15.53
CA LEU A 270 0.50 5.37 16.86
C LEU A 270 -0.78 5.44 17.69
N CYS A 271 -0.72 4.92 18.90
CA CYS A 271 -1.77 5.07 19.90
C CYS A 271 -1.19 5.76 21.13
N TYR A 272 -1.97 6.65 21.71
CA TYR A 272 -1.56 7.39 22.90
C TYR A 272 -2.71 7.47 23.88
N ASP A 273 -2.42 7.17 25.14
CA ASP A 273 -3.34 7.32 26.27
C ASP A 273 -2.94 8.54 27.11
N CYS A 274 -3.92 9.40 27.42
CA CYS A 274 -3.71 10.58 28.26
C CYS A 274 -4.47 10.43 29.58
N PRO A 275 -3.77 10.32 30.72
CA PRO A 275 -4.41 10.25 32.02
C PRO A 275 -4.89 11.61 32.53
N GLU A 276 -4.42 12.73 31.95
CA GLU A 276 -4.71 14.09 32.41
C GLU A 276 -5.87 14.72 31.62
N PRO A 277 -7.06 14.94 32.23
CA PRO A 277 -8.24 15.43 31.50
C PRO A 277 -8.08 16.86 30.94
N GLU A 278 -7.21 17.66 31.54
CA GLU A 278 -6.97 19.06 31.17
C GLU A 278 -5.81 19.25 30.20
N ALA A 279 -5.09 18.17 29.85
CA ALA A 279 -3.99 18.22 28.91
C ALA A 279 -4.52 18.32 27.47
N ILE A 280 -3.98 19.28 26.72
CA ILE A 280 -4.24 19.48 25.30
C ILE A 280 -3.01 19.05 24.53
N ARG A 281 -3.11 17.92 23.83
CA ARG A 281 -2.06 17.44 22.95
C ARG A 281 -2.12 18.16 21.62
N ASN A 282 -0.96 18.57 21.12
CA ASN A 282 -0.80 19.20 19.83
C ASN A 282 0.30 18.45 19.05
N SER A 283 0.13 18.34 17.74
CA SER A 283 1.15 17.77 16.86
C SER A 283 1.21 18.46 15.50
N VAL A 284 2.42 18.52 14.95
CA VAL A 284 2.68 18.87 13.55
C VAL A 284 3.29 17.64 12.91
N SER A 285 2.77 17.22 11.77
CA SER A 285 3.18 16.00 11.10
C SER A 285 3.44 16.27 9.62
N LEU A 286 4.38 15.52 9.04
CA LEU A 286 4.81 15.63 7.65
C LEU A 286 4.97 14.22 7.06
N ASP A 287 4.31 13.96 5.93
CA ASP A 287 4.51 12.70 5.19
C ASP A 287 5.66 12.84 4.20
N LEU A 288 6.68 12.00 4.35
CA LEU A 288 7.89 12.00 3.54
C LEU A 288 7.94 10.75 2.67
N HIS A 289 8.12 10.96 1.37
CA HIS A 289 8.21 9.90 0.36
C HIS A 289 9.50 10.02 -0.45
N LEU A 290 9.85 8.96 -1.18
CA LEU A 290 10.98 8.97 -2.10
C LEU A 290 10.68 9.91 -3.28
N ASN A 291 11.57 10.86 -3.57
CA ASN A 291 11.46 11.63 -4.80
C ASN A 291 11.86 10.74 -6.00
N THR A 292 10.88 10.39 -6.82
CA THR A 292 11.08 9.62 -8.06
C THR A 292 11.06 10.48 -9.32
N ILE A 293 10.73 11.76 -9.21
CA ILE A 293 10.63 12.68 -10.33
C ILE A 293 12.03 13.22 -10.66
N GLY A 294 12.49 12.95 -11.88
CA GLY A 294 13.79 13.40 -12.38
C GLY A 294 13.72 14.77 -13.06
N ASP A 295 14.90 15.34 -13.36
CA ASP A 295 14.99 16.63 -14.07
C ASP A 295 14.36 16.57 -15.47
N ASP A 296 14.46 15.42 -16.14
CA ASP A 296 13.82 15.18 -17.44
C ASP A 296 12.29 15.23 -17.34
N ASP A 297 11.71 14.70 -16.26
CA ASP A 297 10.27 14.76 -16.00
C ASP A 297 9.82 16.19 -15.68
N LEU A 298 10.64 16.95 -14.95
CA LEU A 298 10.38 18.36 -14.65
C LEU A 298 10.42 19.23 -15.92
N GLN A 299 11.32 18.94 -16.86
CA GLN A 299 11.38 19.61 -18.17
C GLN A 299 10.12 19.36 -19.01
N LEU A 300 9.47 18.20 -18.87
CA LEU A 300 8.20 17.89 -19.54
C LEU A 300 7.01 18.61 -18.90
N LEU A 301 7.09 18.95 -17.62
CA LEU A 301 6.04 19.62 -16.85
C LEU A 301 6.17 21.16 -16.86
N SER A 302 7.29 21.70 -17.33
CA SER A 302 7.56 23.15 -17.32
C SER A 302 7.44 23.76 -18.72
N ASN A 303 6.61 24.81 -18.85
CA ASN A 303 6.45 25.59 -20.09
C ASN A 303 7.40 26.81 -20.17
N SER A 304 8.41 26.88 -19.29
CA SER A 304 9.23 28.07 -19.11
C SER A 304 10.71 27.69 -19.04
N HIS A 305 11.47 28.15 -20.03
CA HIS A 305 12.92 28.33 -19.96
C HIS A 305 13.26 29.45 -18.96
N ASP A 306 13.07 29.22 -17.66
CA ASP A 306 13.70 30.06 -16.64
C ASP A 306 14.80 29.25 -15.97
N GLY A 307 15.98 29.35 -16.57
CA GLY A 307 17.23 29.01 -15.91
C GLY A 307 17.49 30.00 -14.79
N VAL A 308 16.94 29.73 -13.61
CA VAL A 308 17.36 30.41 -12.38
C VAL A 308 18.45 29.55 -11.75
N GLY A 309 19.69 30.07 -11.78
CA GLY A 309 20.83 29.55 -11.04
C GLY A 309 20.57 29.53 -9.51
N PRO A 310 21.53 29.03 -8.72
CA PRO A 310 21.29 28.54 -7.37
C PRO A 310 20.73 29.65 -6.47
N GLN A 311 19.45 29.55 -6.12
CA GLN A 311 18.95 30.20 -4.91
C GLN A 311 19.59 29.52 -3.70
N ASP A 312 19.95 30.30 -2.68
CA ASP A 312 20.42 29.81 -1.37
C ASP A 312 19.27 29.10 -0.66
N ILE A 313 18.91 27.91 -1.15
CA ILE A 313 17.83 27.09 -0.61
C ILE A 313 18.36 26.21 0.52
N SER A 314 17.64 26.20 1.64
CA SER A 314 17.90 25.32 2.78
C SER A 314 17.42 23.89 2.53
N LEU A 315 17.91 22.91 3.30
CA LEU A 315 17.43 21.51 3.22
C LEU A 315 15.92 21.40 3.45
N MET A 316 15.37 22.25 4.32
CA MET A 316 13.94 22.28 4.63
C MET A 316 13.12 22.81 3.46
N GLU A 317 13.53 23.94 2.89
CA GLU A 317 12.86 24.50 1.72
C GLU A 317 12.90 23.50 0.57
N LEU A 318 14.03 22.82 0.36
CA LEU A 318 14.10 21.75 -0.63
C LEU A 318 13.07 20.64 -0.36
N ILE A 319 12.92 20.17 0.89
CA ILE A 319 11.99 19.07 1.22
C ILE A 319 10.52 19.49 1.12
N THR A 320 10.21 20.76 1.40
CA THR A 320 8.83 21.26 1.53
C THR A 320 8.36 22.06 0.32
N GLU A 321 9.26 22.50 -0.55
CA GLU A 321 8.98 23.21 -1.80
C GLU A 321 9.34 22.30 -2.98
N PHE A 322 8.36 22.03 -3.85
CA PHE A 322 8.54 21.21 -5.05
C PHE A 322 7.66 21.78 -6.17
N PRO A 323 8.10 21.81 -7.44
CA PRO A 323 9.30 21.21 -8.02
C PRO A 323 10.57 22.08 -7.94
N ILE A 324 11.75 21.43 -7.86
CA ILE A 324 13.07 22.09 -7.89
C ILE A 324 14.01 21.30 -8.82
N SER A 325 14.66 21.99 -9.76
CA SER A 325 15.65 21.37 -10.66
C SER A 325 16.90 20.93 -9.90
N GLY A 326 17.44 19.77 -10.26
CA GLY A 326 18.61 19.19 -9.61
C GLY A 326 18.33 18.69 -8.20
N TYR A 327 17.06 18.39 -7.87
CA TYR A 327 16.59 18.07 -6.52
C TYR A 327 17.50 17.10 -5.76
N SER A 328 17.79 15.94 -6.36
CA SER A 328 18.62 14.89 -5.76
C SER A 328 20.04 15.38 -5.43
N THR A 329 20.62 16.20 -6.30
CA THR A 329 21.95 16.79 -6.10
C THR A 329 21.94 17.81 -4.97
N HIS A 330 20.92 18.69 -4.95
CA HIS A 330 20.73 19.67 -3.88
C HIS A 330 20.52 18.97 -2.53
N PHE A 331 19.73 17.90 -2.50
CA PHE A 331 19.39 17.15 -1.28
C PHE A 331 20.64 16.63 -0.58
N HIS A 332 21.48 15.89 -1.30
CA HIS A 332 22.70 15.33 -0.71
C HIS A 332 23.69 16.42 -0.32
N ARG A 333 23.85 17.45 -1.14
CA ARG A 333 24.74 18.58 -0.83
C ARG A 333 24.33 19.27 0.48
N LEU A 334 23.04 19.55 0.66
CA LEU A 334 22.50 20.25 1.83
C LEU A 334 22.46 19.37 3.09
N LEU A 335 22.19 18.07 2.93
CA LEU A 335 22.22 17.11 4.04
C LEU A 335 23.64 16.96 4.62
N PHE A 336 24.66 16.96 3.76
CA PHE A 336 26.07 16.83 4.13
C PHE A 336 26.84 18.16 4.17
N GLU A 337 26.14 19.30 4.17
CA GLU A 337 26.76 20.60 4.38
C GLU A 337 27.26 20.73 5.84
N PRO A 338 28.31 21.53 6.11
CA PRO A 338 28.88 21.67 7.45
C PRO A 338 27.89 21.90 8.59
N LYS A 339 26.86 22.72 8.40
CA LYS A 339 25.85 23.02 9.43
C LYS A 339 24.97 21.81 9.74
N SER A 340 24.40 21.19 8.70
CA SER A 340 23.57 19.98 8.82
C SER A 340 24.35 18.82 9.42
N LEU A 341 25.59 18.63 8.96
CA LEU A 341 26.50 17.60 9.44
C LEU A 341 26.87 17.81 10.91
N HIS A 342 27.21 19.05 11.30
CA HIS A 342 27.53 19.37 12.69
C HIS A 342 26.34 19.05 13.61
N ASN A 343 25.13 19.49 13.25
CA ASN A 343 23.93 19.22 14.04
C ASN A 343 23.64 17.72 14.15
N MET A 344 23.81 16.97 13.05
CA MET A 344 23.62 15.51 13.02
C MET A 344 24.62 14.79 13.94
N LEU A 345 25.92 15.07 13.80
CA LEU A 345 26.98 14.40 14.55
C LEU A 345 27.00 14.81 16.03
N ALA A 346 26.75 16.08 16.34
CA ALA A 346 26.61 16.56 17.70
C ALA A 346 25.39 15.96 18.40
N THR A 347 24.29 15.72 17.68
CA THR A 347 23.15 15.00 18.24
C THR A 347 23.51 13.54 18.50
N LEU A 348 24.06 12.83 17.50
CA LEU A 348 24.46 11.42 17.61
C LEU A 348 25.44 11.16 18.75
N SER A 349 26.38 12.07 19.02
CA SER A 349 27.34 11.91 20.11
C SER A 349 26.67 11.86 21.48
N THR A 350 25.57 12.60 21.66
CA THR A 350 24.85 12.72 22.93
C THR A 350 23.78 11.66 23.17
N LEU A 351 23.25 11.04 22.12
CA LEU A 351 22.18 10.05 22.23
C LEU A 351 22.67 8.75 22.90
N ASP A 352 21.88 8.27 23.84
CA ASP A 352 21.99 6.92 24.40
C ASP A 352 21.11 5.98 23.57
N ILE A 353 21.77 5.16 22.75
CA ILE A 353 21.11 4.27 21.81
C ILE A 353 21.16 2.88 22.41
N PRO A 354 20.02 2.32 22.82
CA PRO A 354 19.98 0.97 23.35
C PRO A 354 20.43 -0.02 22.28
N MET A 355 21.09 -1.08 22.71
CA MET A 355 21.49 -2.16 21.80
C MET A 355 20.25 -2.66 21.05
N PRO A 356 20.31 -2.80 19.71
CA PRO A 356 19.19 -3.31 18.94
C PRO A 356 18.72 -4.63 19.56
N GLN A 357 17.49 -4.65 20.07
CA GLN A 357 16.90 -5.94 20.42
C GLN A 357 16.73 -6.65 19.09
N THR A 358 17.42 -7.78 18.92
CA THR A 358 17.15 -8.73 17.84
C THR A 358 15.74 -9.25 18.04
N THR A 359 14.74 -8.48 17.60
CA THR A 359 13.43 -9.01 17.31
C THR A 359 13.67 -10.03 16.23
N SER A 360 13.52 -11.33 16.56
CA SER A 360 13.53 -12.36 15.53
C SER A 360 12.53 -11.91 14.47
N ASP A 361 12.99 -11.88 13.22
CA ASP A 361 12.12 -11.52 12.11
C ASP A 361 11.06 -12.61 11.96
N ASN A 362 10.00 -12.46 12.74
CA ASN A 362 8.85 -13.35 12.75
C ASN A 362 7.91 -13.00 11.59
N SER A 363 8.30 -12.13 10.66
CA SER A 363 7.46 -11.74 9.52
C SER A 363 6.97 -12.95 8.74
N GLN A 364 7.84 -13.93 8.49
CA GLN A 364 7.48 -15.17 7.80
C GLN A 364 6.53 -16.04 8.64
N GLN A 365 6.79 -16.19 9.95
CA GLN A 365 5.89 -16.96 10.84
C GLN A 365 4.51 -16.30 10.99
N LEU A 366 4.46 -14.96 11.08
CA LEU A 366 3.23 -14.19 11.11
C LEU A 366 2.48 -14.29 9.78
N LEU A 367 3.20 -14.26 8.66
CA LEU A 367 2.64 -14.45 7.32
C LEU A 367 2.01 -15.84 7.18
N GLU A 368 2.70 -16.88 7.63
CA GLU A 368 2.20 -18.26 7.66
C GLU A 368 0.96 -18.39 8.56
N GLN A 369 0.98 -17.80 9.76
CA GLN A 369 -0.16 -17.81 10.67
C GLN A 369 -1.38 -17.08 10.06
N ARG A 370 -1.17 -15.94 9.40
CA ARG A 370 -2.24 -15.22 8.69
C ARG A 370 -2.78 -16.06 7.54
N PHE A 371 -1.90 -16.75 6.81
CA PHE A 371 -2.29 -17.63 5.71
C PHE A 371 -3.12 -18.82 6.19
N GLU A 372 -2.73 -19.46 7.30
CA GLU A 372 -3.52 -20.51 7.93
C GLU A 372 -4.91 -20.02 8.36
N ASN A 373 -4.99 -18.82 8.95
CA ASN A 373 -6.25 -18.20 9.32
C ASN A 373 -7.13 -17.93 8.09
N PHE A 374 -6.55 -17.43 7.01
CA PHE A 374 -7.22 -17.21 5.73
C PHE A 374 -7.75 -18.51 5.10
N GLN A 375 -6.96 -19.58 5.14
CA GLN A 375 -7.39 -20.90 4.67
C GLN A 375 -8.54 -21.45 5.52
N ARG A 376 -8.43 -21.33 6.86
CA ARG A 376 -9.47 -21.76 7.79
C ARG A 376 -10.78 -21.01 7.56
N ASP A 377 -10.71 -19.69 7.43
CA ASP A 377 -11.88 -18.85 7.12
C ASP A 377 -12.52 -19.28 5.79
N SER A 378 -11.72 -19.44 4.74
CA SER A 378 -12.23 -19.90 3.44
C SER A 378 -12.86 -21.30 3.51
N TRP A 379 -12.27 -22.23 4.24
CA TRP A 379 -12.81 -23.58 4.41
C TRP A 379 -14.11 -23.61 5.21
N THR A 380 -14.26 -22.77 6.25
CA THR A 380 -15.50 -22.71 7.05
C THR A 380 -16.70 -22.24 6.22
N HIS A 381 -16.48 -21.34 5.26
CA HIS A 381 -17.52 -20.79 4.39
C HIS A 381 -17.82 -21.67 3.16
N THR A 382 -17.02 -22.69 2.89
CA THR A 382 -17.31 -23.64 1.80
C THR A 382 -18.50 -24.54 2.16
N PRO A 383 -19.60 -24.57 1.37
CA PRO A 383 -20.75 -25.43 1.61
C PRO A 383 -20.38 -26.92 1.59
N SER A 384 -21.05 -27.73 2.41
CA SER A 384 -20.83 -29.19 2.47
C SER A 384 -21.00 -29.88 1.12
N SER A 385 -21.95 -29.42 0.31
CA SER A 385 -22.18 -29.92 -1.05
C SER A 385 -20.97 -29.73 -1.97
N ILE A 386 -20.14 -28.71 -1.72
CA ILE A 386 -18.92 -28.43 -2.49
C ILE A 386 -17.72 -29.18 -1.90
N LYS A 387 -17.63 -29.29 -0.57
CA LYS A 387 -16.55 -30.03 0.11
C LYS A 387 -16.47 -31.50 -0.32
N GLY A 388 -17.61 -32.14 -0.59
CA GLY A 388 -17.68 -33.53 -1.04
C GLY A 388 -17.51 -33.74 -2.55
N MET A 389 -17.26 -32.70 -3.35
CA MET A 389 -17.08 -32.84 -4.80
C MET A 389 -15.65 -33.27 -5.13
N GLU A 390 -15.48 -34.55 -5.49
CA GLU A 390 -14.17 -35.10 -5.90
C GLU A 390 -13.77 -34.67 -7.32
N PHE A 391 -14.73 -34.58 -8.24
CA PHE A 391 -14.48 -34.31 -9.66
C PHE A 391 -14.96 -32.91 -10.08
N ASP A 392 -14.35 -32.39 -11.15
CA ASP A 392 -14.81 -31.15 -11.78
C ASP A 392 -16.07 -31.38 -12.62
N ILE A 393 -16.86 -30.32 -12.82
CA ILE A 393 -18.08 -30.36 -13.62
C ILE A 393 -17.73 -30.16 -15.09
N THR A 394 -17.96 -31.17 -15.93
CA THR A 394 -17.80 -31.07 -17.38
C THR A 394 -18.90 -30.20 -18.00
N LEU A 395 -18.50 -29.25 -18.83
CA LEU A 395 -19.39 -28.34 -19.55
C LEU A 395 -19.54 -28.68 -21.03
N SER A 396 -18.61 -29.39 -21.63
CA SER A 396 -18.65 -29.76 -23.04
C SER A 396 -19.53 -31.00 -23.25
N GLY A 397 -20.34 -30.99 -24.32
CA GLY A 397 -21.13 -32.12 -24.76
C GLY A 397 -22.63 -31.84 -24.86
N PRO A 398 -23.42 -32.90 -25.11
CA PRO A 398 -24.86 -32.80 -25.26
C PRO A 398 -25.59 -32.71 -23.91
N TYR A 399 -26.58 -31.82 -23.86
CA TYR A 399 -27.50 -31.61 -22.75
C TYR A 399 -28.94 -31.88 -23.22
N ASN A 400 -29.73 -32.49 -22.33
CA ASN A 400 -31.14 -32.77 -22.58
C ASN A 400 -31.98 -31.49 -22.79
N SER A 401 -31.52 -30.35 -22.27
CA SER A 401 -32.13 -29.04 -22.47
C SER A 401 -31.14 -27.91 -22.18
N PRO A 402 -31.39 -26.67 -22.66
CA PRO A 402 -30.62 -25.49 -22.28
C PRO A 402 -30.61 -25.23 -20.76
N ALA A 403 -31.70 -25.57 -20.07
CA ALA A 403 -31.78 -25.45 -18.61
C ALA A 403 -30.77 -26.38 -17.92
N GLY A 404 -30.60 -27.61 -18.41
CA GLY A 404 -29.60 -28.53 -17.86
C GLY A 404 -28.16 -28.03 -18.01
N PHE A 405 -27.84 -27.29 -19.07
CA PHE A 405 -26.53 -26.63 -19.21
C PHE A 405 -26.36 -25.50 -18.19
N LEU A 406 -27.38 -24.66 -18.00
CA LEU A 406 -27.35 -23.60 -16.99
C LEU A 406 -27.23 -24.16 -15.57
N ASP A 407 -27.87 -25.28 -15.26
CA ASP A 407 -27.74 -25.97 -13.97
C ASP A 407 -26.30 -26.42 -13.74
N SER A 408 -25.67 -27.06 -14.72
CA SER A 408 -24.24 -27.44 -14.65
C SER A 408 -23.32 -26.23 -14.48
N LEU A 409 -23.60 -25.12 -15.18
CA LEU A 409 -22.87 -23.87 -15.00
C LEU A 409 -23.00 -23.32 -13.58
N CYS A 410 -24.20 -23.35 -13.00
CA CYS A 410 -24.43 -22.91 -11.62
C CYS A 410 -23.63 -23.74 -10.63
N VAL A 411 -23.62 -25.07 -10.77
CA VAL A 411 -22.83 -25.96 -9.91
C VAL A 411 -21.34 -25.68 -10.06
N LYS A 412 -20.85 -25.49 -11.29
CA LYS A 412 -19.45 -25.19 -11.55
C LYS A 412 -19.02 -23.82 -10.99
N ALA A 413 -19.83 -22.78 -11.18
CA ALA A 413 -19.56 -21.44 -10.63
C ALA A 413 -19.50 -21.48 -9.11
N ARG A 414 -20.46 -22.18 -8.47
CA ARG A 414 -20.46 -22.39 -7.01
C ARG A 414 -19.21 -23.12 -6.54
N ARG A 415 -18.75 -24.13 -7.26
CA ARG A 415 -17.49 -24.83 -6.93
C ARG A 415 -16.29 -23.89 -7.06
N ASP A 416 -16.16 -23.21 -8.19
CA ASP A 416 -14.99 -22.40 -8.53
C ASP A 416 -14.76 -21.21 -7.58
N VAL A 417 -15.81 -20.56 -7.07
CA VAL A 417 -15.64 -19.41 -6.14
C VAL A 417 -14.99 -19.78 -4.79
N HIS A 418 -15.10 -21.04 -4.36
CA HIS A 418 -14.53 -21.52 -3.09
C HIS A 418 -13.13 -22.11 -3.21
N LEU A 419 -12.60 -22.23 -4.42
CA LEU A 419 -11.31 -22.83 -4.67
C LEU A 419 -10.18 -21.76 -4.72
N PRO A 420 -8.91 -22.12 -4.43
CA PRO A 420 -7.80 -21.16 -4.36
C PRO A 420 -7.57 -20.31 -5.62
N ILE A 421 -7.32 -19.01 -5.48
CA ILE A 421 -7.11 -18.08 -6.61
C ILE A 421 -5.62 -17.75 -6.88
N GLY A 422 -4.71 -18.35 -6.13
CA GLY A 422 -3.25 -18.14 -6.18
C GLY A 422 -2.72 -17.32 -5.00
N MET A 423 -1.48 -17.60 -4.59
CA MET A 423 -0.84 -16.99 -3.40
C MET A 423 -0.55 -15.49 -3.56
N ASP A 424 -0.32 -15.02 -4.78
CA ASP A 424 -0.14 -13.61 -5.14
C ASP A 424 -1.38 -12.74 -4.86
N LEU A 425 -2.53 -13.35 -4.60
CA LEU A 425 -3.77 -12.65 -4.22
C LEU A 425 -4.15 -12.82 -2.74
N PHE A 426 -3.37 -13.57 -1.97
CA PHE A 426 -3.50 -13.62 -0.51
C PHE A 426 -3.20 -12.23 0.09
N PRO A 427 -4.03 -11.69 1.00
CA PRO A 427 -3.76 -10.39 1.61
C PRO A 427 -2.57 -10.43 2.56
N GLN A 428 -1.50 -9.72 2.21
CA GLN A 428 -0.27 -9.64 3.03
C GLN A 428 -0.19 -8.32 3.80
N THR A 429 -0.78 -7.24 3.28
CA THR A 429 -0.77 -5.89 3.88
C THR A 429 -2.18 -5.41 4.21
N ALA A 430 -2.33 -4.39 5.06
CA ALA A 430 -3.64 -3.80 5.40
C ALA A 430 -4.44 -3.34 4.15
N LEU A 431 -3.75 -2.77 3.15
CA LEU A 431 -4.36 -2.41 1.86
C LEU A 431 -4.92 -3.61 1.09
N ASP A 432 -4.32 -4.78 1.28
CA ASP A 432 -4.82 -6.00 0.67
C ASP A 432 -6.10 -6.49 1.40
N GLU A 433 -6.40 -6.03 2.61
CA GLU A 433 -7.65 -6.36 3.30
C GLU A 433 -8.86 -5.71 2.60
N ASN A 434 -8.68 -4.56 1.95
CA ASN A 434 -9.74 -3.94 1.16
C ASN A 434 -10.20 -4.84 0.01
N ARG A 435 -9.27 -5.51 -0.69
CA ARG A 435 -9.64 -6.50 -1.73
C ARG A 435 -10.23 -7.77 -1.13
N GLU A 436 -9.86 -8.12 0.10
CA GLU A 436 -10.38 -9.31 0.80
C GLU A 436 -11.88 -9.17 1.10
N CYS A 437 -12.36 -7.97 1.43
CA CYS A 437 -13.80 -7.70 1.60
C CYS A 437 -14.61 -8.08 0.35
N ALA A 438 -14.18 -7.64 -0.84
CA ALA A 438 -14.83 -8.00 -2.09
C ALA A 438 -14.66 -9.48 -2.44
N ARG A 439 -13.52 -10.09 -2.10
CA ARG A 439 -13.31 -11.53 -2.33
C ARG A 439 -14.28 -12.37 -1.49
N LYS A 440 -14.46 -12.03 -0.21
CA LYS A 440 -15.42 -12.68 0.69
C LYS A 440 -16.85 -12.49 0.21
N LEU A 441 -17.20 -11.28 -0.25
CA LEU A 441 -18.50 -11.00 -0.87
C LEU A 441 -18.80 -11.96 -2.04
N VAL A 442 -17.83 -12.18 -2.94
CA VAL A 442 -17.98 -13.11 -4.07
C VAL A 442 -18.01 -14.58 -3.62
N ARG A 443 -17.15 -14.96 -2.66
CA ARG A 443 -17.09 -16.31 -2.10
C ARG A 443 -18.42 -16.70 -1.44
N ASP A 444 -19.04 -15.76 -0.73
CA ASP A 444 -20.21 -16.00 0.12
C ASP A 444 -21.53 -15.78 -0.62
N LEU A 445 -21.50 -15.65 -1.96
CA LEU A 445 -22.70 -15.53 -2.77
C LEU A 445 -23.65 -16.74 -2.56
N PRO A 446 -24.92 -16.50 -2.18
CA PRO A 446 -25.89 -17.58 -2.01
C PRO A 446 -26.11 -18.37 -3.29
N ALA A 447 -26.34 -19.69 -3.16
CA ALA A 447 -26.54 -20.58 -4.31
C ALA A 447 -27.71 -20.16 -5.22
N ASN A 448 -28.82 -19.73 -4.62
CA ASN A 448 -29.97 -19.20 -5.34
C ASN A 448 -29.65 -17.87 -6.04
N PHE A 449 -28.82 -17.03 -5.44
CA PHE A 449 -28.37 -15.79 -6.07
C PHE A 449 -27.54 -16.08 -7.31
N ILE A 450 -26.56 -16.99 -7.23
CA ILE A 450 -25.76 -17.42 -8.38
C ILE A 450 -26.65 -17.93 -9.52
N ALA A 451 -27.65 -18.76 -9.21
CA ALA A 451 -28.58 -19.28 -10.20
C ALA A 451 -29.42 -18.17 -10.87
N ILE A 452 -29.96 -17.23 -10.09
CA ILE A 452 -30.73 -16.09 -10.61
C ILE A 452 -29.85 -15.22 -11.51
N ARG A 453 -28.61 -14.92 -11.08
CA ARG A 453 -27.67 -14.09 -11.86
C ARG A 453 -27.28 -14.78 -13.17
N LEU A 454 -26.92 -16.07 -13.15
CA LEU A 454 -26.57 -16.78 -14.38
C LEU A 454 -27.77 -16.93 -15.33
N ALA A 455 -28.99 -17.09 -14.80
CA ALA A 455 -30.21 -17.10 -15.61
C ALA A 455 -30.45 -15.76 -16.32
N TYR A 456 -30.09 -14.62 -15.71
CA TYR A 456 -30.14 -13.31 -16.36
C TYR A 456 -29.22 -13.25 -17.61
N TYR A 457 -28.11 -13.97 -17.60
CA TYR A 457 -27.19 -14.08 -18.74
C TYR A 457 -27.50 -15.21 -19.73
N ALA A 458 -28.60 -15.95 -19.53
CA ALA A 458 -28.97 -17.08 -20.40
C ALA A 458 -28.98 -16.72 -21.91
N PRO A 459 -29.47 -15.55 -22.36
CA PRO A 459 -29.37 -15.18 -23.78
C PRO A 459 -27.92 -15.16 -24.29
N THR A 460 -27.01 -14.64 -23.49
CA THR A 460 -25.58 -14.55 -23.83
C THR A 460 -24.90 -15.92 -23.84
N LEU A 461 -25.36 -16.84 -22.99
CA LEU A 461 -24.77 -18.19 -22.85
C LEU A 461 -25.31 -19.18 -23.89
N LEU A 462 -26.56 -19.02 -24.31
CA LEU A 462 -27.28 -20.05 -25.09
C LEU A 462 -27.47 -19.70 -26.56
N GLN A 463 -27.52 -18.41 -26.94
CA GLN A 463 -27.88 -18.02 -28.30
C GLN A 463 -26.73 -18.15 -29.31
N THR A 464 -25.49 -18.02 -28.86
CA THR A 464 -24.30 -18.06 -29.73
C THR A 464 -23.35 -19.17 -29.32
N SER A 465 -22.95 -19.98 -30.30
CA SER A 465 -21.94 -21.02 -30.13
C SER A 465 -20.63 -20.44 -29.60
N TYR A 466 -19.88 -21.25 -28.86
CA TYR A 466 -18.59 -20.84 -28.32
C TYR A 466 -17.48 -21.02 -29.35
N THR A 467 -16.63 -20.01 -29.48
CA THR A 467 -15.53 -19.95 -30.45
C THR A 467 -14.23 -19.51 -29.78
N SER A 468 -13.11 -19.58 -30.50
CA SER A 468 -11.83 -19.06 -30.02
C SER A 468 -11.87 -17.57 -29.64
N TYR A 469 -12.81 -16.77 -30.18
CA TYR A 469 -12.97 -15.36 -29.79
C TYR A 469 -13.51 -15.17 -28.38
N ASP A 470 -14.17 -16.19 -27.81
CA ASP A 470 -14.62 -16.15 -26.42
C ASP A 470 -13.46 -16.33 -25.44
N LEU A 471 -12.31 -16.86 -25.89
CA LEU A 471 -11.08 -16.91 -25.11
C LEU A 471 -10.32 -15.59 -25.20
N LEU A 472 -10.73 -14.61 -24.41
CA LEU A 472 -10.11 -13.29 -24.35
C LEU A 472 -8.63 -13.39 -24.01
N SER A 473 -7.82 -12.52 -24.62
CA SER A 473 -6.40 -12.39 -24.28
C SER A 473 -6.23 -11.83 -22.87
N THR A 474 -5.07 -12.05 -22.25
CA THR A 474 -4.83 -11.53 -20.89
C THR A 474 -4.79 -10.00 -20.86
N THR A 475 -4.34 -9.37 -21.94
CA THR A 475 -4.42 -7.92 -22.13
C THR A 475 -5.86 -7.44 -22.18
N SER A 476 -6.74 -8.10 -22.95
CA SER A 476 -8.15 -7.72 -23.02
C SER A 476 -8.85 -7.87 -21.67
N LEU A 477 -8.56 -8.93 -20.93
CA LEU A 477 -9.08 -9.13 -19.57
C LEU A 477 -8.62 -8.02 -18.62
N HIS A 478 -7.35 -7.63 -18.69
CA HIS A 478 -6.81 -6.51 -17.92
C HIS A 478 -7.47 -5.17 -18.29
N CYS A 479 -7.66 -4.90 -19.59
CA CYS A 479 -8.36 -3.70 -20.05
C CYS A 479 -9.83 -3.66 -19.57
N LEU A 480 -10.54 -4.81 -19.59
CA LEU A 480 -11.89 -4.90 -19.04
C LEU A 480 -11.90 -4.63 -17.54
N ALA A 481 -10.96 -5.22 -16.78
CA ALA A 481 -10.83 -4.98 -15.36
C ALA A 481 -10.59 -3.50 -15.04
N LYS A 482 -9.63 -2.86 -15.74
CA LYS A 482 -9.34 -1.42 -15.63
C LYS A 482 -10.53 -0.53 -16.00
N SER A 483 -11.29 -0.92 -17.01
CA SER A 483 -12.50 -0.19 -17.41
C SER A 483 -13.55 -0.21 -16.29
N VAL A 484 -13.83 -1.38 -15.71
CA VAL A 484 -14.80 -1.52 -14.62
C VAL A 484 -14.31 -0.82 -13.34
N GLU A 485 -13.03 -0.97 -13.00
CA GLU A 485 -12.37 -0.26 -11.89
C GLU A 485 -12.55 1.27 -12.02
N ARG A 486 -12.25 1.82 -13.21
CA ARG A 486 -12.44 3.25 -13.46
C ARG A 486 -13.87 3.69 -13.20
N ARG A 487 -14.87 2.89 -13.63
CA ARG A 487 -16.27 3.20 -13.36
C ARG A 487 -16.59 3.21 -11.87
N CYS A 488 -16.00 2.33 -11.06
CA CYS A 488 -16.12 2.42 -9.59
C CYS A 488 -15.57 3.76 -9.07
N PHE A 489 -14.37 4.16 -9.49
CA PHE A 489 -13.76 5.42 -9.04
C PHE A 489 -14.55 6.65 -9.47
N GLU A 490 -15.06 6.68 -10.70
CA GLU A 490 -15.90 7.77 -11.19
C GLU A 490 -17.20 7.90 -10.37
N LEU A 491 -17.82 6.78 -10.00
CA LEU A 491 -19.01 6.79 -9.14
C LEU A 491 -18.69 7.34 -7.74
N MET A 492 -17.60 6.88 -7.11
CA MET A 492 -17.18 7.42 -5.82
C MET A 492 -16.84 8.91 -5.91
N GLY A 493 -16.09 9.32 -6.94
CA GLY A 493 -15.74 10.73 -7.18
C GLY A 493 -16.96 11.61 -7.47
N ALA A 494 -18.03 11.05 -8.03
CA ALA A 494 -19.30 11.73 -8.19
C ALA A 494 -20.11 11.86 -6.89
N GLY A 495 -19.76 11.10 -5.85
CA GLY A 495 -20.41 11.09 -4.54
C GLY A 495 -21.43 9.96 -4.32
N PHE A 496 -21.39 8.91 -5.15
CA PHE A 496 -22.14 7.68 -4.89
C PHE A 496 -21.45 6.87 -3.78
N ILE A 497 -22.27 6.26 -2.91
CA ILE A 497 -21.80 5.45 -1.79
C ILE A 497 -22.45 4.07 -1.83
N ASP A 498 -21.93 3.17 -1.01
CA ASP A 498 -22.62 1.93 -0.68
C ASP A 498 -22.46 1.66 0.82
N ALA A 499 -23.52 1.18 1.48
CA ALA A 499 -23.57 1.02 2.92
C ALA A 499 -22.47 0.12 3.53
N ALA A 500 -21.80 -0.71 2.71
CA ALA A 500 -20.80 -1.67 3.15
C ALA A 500 -19.39 -1.40 2.56
N SER A 501 -19.17 -0.24 1.95
CA SER A 501 -17.90 0.16 1.32
C SER A 501 -17.35 -0.87 0.32
N HIS A 502 -18.22 -1.59 -0.37
CA HIS A 502 -17.87 -2.58 -1.38
C HIS A 502 -17.37 -1.95 -2.68
N LEU A 503 -17.78 -0.74 -3.04
CA LEU A 503 -17.33 -0.08 -4.27
C LEU A 503 -15.79 0.05 -4.36
N PRO A 504 -15.09 0.59 -3.33
CA PRO A 504 -13.62 0.63 -3.35
C PRO A 504 -13.00 -0.77 -3.26
N SER A 505 -13.58 -1.70 -2.50
CA SER A 505 -13.11 -3.08 -2.42
C SER A 505 -13.18 -3.82 -3.76
N VAL A 506 -14.27 -3.64 -4.52
CA VAL A 506 -14.46 -4.24 -5.85
C VAL A 506 -13.49 -3.62 -6.86
N ALA A 507 -13.26 -2.31 -6.80
CA ALA A 507 -12.23 -1.65 -7.61
C ALA A 507 -10.84 -2.24 -7.35
N ALA A 508 -10.43 -2.33 -6.08
CA ALA A 508 -9.15 -2.90 -5.68
C ALA A 508 -8.99 -4.37 -6.14
N LEU A 509 -10.06 -5.16 -6.02
CA LEU A 509 -10.07 -6.56 -6.43
C LEU A 509 -9.96 -6.72 -7.95
N LEU A 510 -10.67 -5.90 -8.74
CA LEU A 510 -10.57 -5.87 -10.20
C LEU A 510 -9.14 -5.59 -10.65
N THR A 511 -8.49 -4.60 -10.05
CA THR A 511 -7.10 -4.24 -10.34
C THR A 511 -6.15 -5.40 -10.03
N ALA A 512 -6.31 -6.02 -8.86
CA ALA A 512 -5.49 -7.14 -8.44
C ALA A 512 -5.62 -8.33 -9.42
N PHE A 513 -6.84 -8.73 -9.77
CA PHE A 513 -7.05 -9.82 -10.73
C PHE A 513 -6.58 -9.47 -12.15
N GLY A 514 -6.84 -8.25 -12.62
CA GLY A 514 -6.38 -7.79 -13.93
C GLY A 514 -4.86 -7.83 -14.03
N ASN A 515 -4.15 -7.33 -13.01
CA ASN A 515 -2.69 -7.39 -12.92
C ASN A 515 -2.19 -8.83 -12.82
N ALA A 516 -2.82 -9.66 -12.00
CA ALA A 516 -2.42 -11.05 -11.80
C ALA A 516 -2.67 -11.93 -13.04
N ILE A 517 -3.72 -11.63 -13.82
CA ILE A 517 -4.00 -12.29 -15.10
C ILE A 517 -3.03 -11.85 -16.19
N ASN A 518 -2.67 -10.57 -16.26
CA ASN A 518 -1.77 -10.06 -17.30
C ASN A 518 -0.28 -9.99 -16.87
N GLY A 519 0.03 -10.48 -15.68
CA GLY A 519 1.37 -10.48 -15.12
C GLY A 519 2.30 -11.51 -15.77
N PRO A 520 3.49 -11.72 -15.18
CA PRO A 520 4.50 -12.63 -15.70
C PRO A 520 3.97 -14.06 -15.90
N LYS A 521 4.37 -14.67 -17.01
CA LYS A 521 3.96 -16.01 -17.43
C LYS A 521 5.03 -17.03 -17.12
N GLU A 522 4.62 -18.25 -16.81
CA GLU A 522 5.58 -19.33 -16.54
C GLU A 522 6.52 -19.54 -17.73
N VAL A 523 5.99 -19.42 -18.94
CA VAL A 523 6.77 -19.56 -20.18
C VAL A 523 7.88 -18.51 -20.34
N GLN A 524 7.84 -17.40 -19.60
CA GLN A 524 8.89 -16.36 -19.62
C GLN A 524 10.09 -16.78 -18.76
N VAL A 525 9.84 -17.55 -17.69
CA VAL A 525 10.85 -18.04 -16.74
C VAL A 525 11.40 -19.41 -17.19
N THR A 526 10.53 -20.32 -17.63
CA THR A 526 10.88 -21.67 -18.08
C THR A 526 10.55 -21.83 -19.57
N SER A 527 11.45 -22.40 -20.36
CA SER A 527 11.24 -22.60 -21.81
C SER A 527 10.23 -23.70 -22.15
N GLU A 528 10.16 -24.73 -21.31
CA GLU A 528 9.25 -25.86 -21.42
C GLU A 528 8.52 -26.08 -20.08
N PRO A 529 7.58 -25.18 -19.70
CA PRO A 529 6.83 -25.33 -18.47
C PRO A 529 6.00 -26.61 -18.48
N TRP A 530 6.12 -27.37 -17.39
CA TRP A 530 5.08 -28.32 -17.00
C TRP A 530 3.84 -27.50 -16.61
N VAL A 531 2.66 -27.88 -17.07
CA VAL A 531 1.37 -27.26 -16.72
C VAL A 531 0.47 -28.35 -16.15
N ASP A 532 -0.12 -28.12 -15.00
CA ASP A 532 -1.05 -29.06 -14.36
C ASP A 532 -2.44 -28.42 -14.16
N ASP A 533 -3.39 -29.22 -13.66
CA ASP A 533 -4.77 -28.79 -13.45
C ASP A 533 -4.89 -27.60 -12.50
N THR A 534 -3.98 -27.45 -11.54
CA THR A 534 -3.99 -26.33 -10.59
C THR A 534 -3.75 -25.02 -11.33
N ASP A 535 -2.79 -24.99 -12.26
CA ASP A 535 -2.48 -23.79 -13.05
C ASP A 535 -3.69 -23.36 -13.90
N LEU A 536 -4.30 -24.33 -14.59
CA LEU A 536 -5.46 -24.10 -15.46
C LEU A 536 -6.68 -23.63 -14.65
N GLN A 537 -6.90 -24.22 -13.48
CA GLN A 537 -7.97 -23.82 -12.58
C GLN A 537 -7.73 -22.45 -11.96
N ILE A 538 -6.49 -22.07 -11.60
CA ILE A 538 -6.20 -20.74 -11.04
C ILE A 538 -6.67 -19.67 -12.02
N TYR A 539 -6.27 -19.78 -13.30
CA TYR A 539 -6.71 -18.84 -14.33
C TYR A 539 -8.24 -18.82 -14.48
N ARG A 540 -8.88 -19.99 -14.51
CA ARG A 540 -10.35 -20.10 -14.58
C ARG A 540 -11.04 -19.33 -13.46
N ARG A 541 -10.59 -19.54 -12.23
CA ARG A 541 -11.17 -18.93 -11.02
C ARG A 541 -10.99 -17.41 -11.04
N ARG A 542 -9.82 -16.91 -11.43
CA ARG A 542 -9.58 -15.46 -11.60
C ARG A 542 -10.57 -14.83 -12.59
N CYS A 543 -10.85 -15.51 -13.70
CA CYS A 543 -11.83 -15.03 -14.69
C CYS A 543 -13.25 -14.97 -14.12
N LEU A 544 -13.65 -15.96 -13.32
CA LEU A 544 -14.95 -15.97 -12.66
C LEU A 544 -15.10 -14.82 -11.65
N TYR A 545 -14.06 -14.54 -10.87
CA TYR A 545 -14.07 -13.40 -9.94
C TYR A 545 -14.17 -12.06 -10.68
N LEU A 546 -13.45 -11.87 -11.79
CA LEU A 546 -13.63 -10.67 -12.62
C LEU A 546 -15.09 -10.50 -13.08
N PHE A 547 -15.73 -11.59 -13.53
CA PHE A 547 -17.15 -11.57 -13.87
C PHE A 547 -18.01 -11.15 -12.69
N TRP A 548 -17.84 -11.74 -11.50
CA TRP A 548 -18.64 -11.39 -10.34
C TRP A 548 -18.46 -9.94 -9.87
N CYS A 549 -17.25 -9.39 -9.97
CA CYS A 549 -17.03 -7.97 -9.72
C CYS A 549 -17.83 -7.07 -10.68
N ALA A 550 -17.82 -7.40 -11.98
CA ALA A 550 -18.58 -6.66 -12.99
C ALA A 550 -20.10 -6.83 -12.81
N ASP A 551 -20.57 -8.05 -12.50
CA ASP A 551 -21.98 -8.34 -12.21
C ASP A 551 -22.47 -7.62 -10.96
N TRP A 552 -21.64 -7.58 -9.91
CA TRP A 552 -21.95 -6.85 -8.69
C TRP A 552 -22.13 -5.35 -8.97
N LEU A 553 -21.20 -4.74 -9.71
CA LEU A 553 -21.33 -3.32 -10.07
C LEU A 553 -22.58 -3.08 -10.94
N LEU A 554 -22.90 -4.00 -11.85
CA LEU A 554 -24.12 -3.93 -12.64
C LEU A 554 -25.39 -3.97 -11.78
N CYS A 555 -25.40 -4.78 -10.72
CA CYS A 555 -26.50 -4.81 -9.75
C CYS A 555 -26.61 -3.49 -8.98
N TYR A 556 -25.47 -2.99 -8.49
CA TYR A 556 -25.40 -1.71 -7.78
C TYR A 556 -25.96 -0.57 -8.62
N LEU A 557 -25.56 -0.49 -9.90
CA LEU A 557 -26.04 0.53 -10.84
C LEU A 557 -27.56 0.47 -11.09
N GLY A 558 -28.24 -0.64 -10.78
CA GLY A 558 -29.70 -0.73 -10.84
C GLY A 558 -30.40 0.06 -9.73
N LYS A 559 -29.74 0.28 -8.61
CA LYS A 559 -30.25 1.07 -7.48
C LYS A 559 -29.08 1.72 -6.71
N PRO A 560 -28.40 2.71 -7.31
CA PRO A 560 -27.25 3.35 -6.68
C PRO A 560 -27.69 4.21 -5.49
N GLU A 561 -26.86 4.26 -4.46
CA GLU A 561 -27.11 5.07 -3.26
C GLU A 561 -26.34 6.40 -3.34
N ILE A 562 -27.03 7.49 -3.02
CA ILE A 562 -26.49 8.85 -3.10
C ILE A 562 -25.88 9.22 -1.75
N GLY A 563 -24.62 9.64 -1.76
CA GLY A 563 -23.92 10.10 -0.57
C GLY A 563 -24.20 11.57 -0.22
N PRO A 564 -23.81 12.00 1.00
CA PRO A 564 -24.00 13.38 1.46
C PRO A 564 -23.15 14.41 0.71
N PHE A 565 -22.11 13.97 -0.02
CA PHE A 565 -21.16 14.83 -0.74
C PHE A 565 -21.29 14.70 -2.26
N MET A 566 -22.51 14.57 -2.79
CA MET A 566 -22.75 14.46 -4.23
C MET A 566 -22.24 15.72 -4.96
N VAL A 567 -21.31 15.54 -5.91
CA VAL A 567 -20.64 16.65 -6.60
C VAL A 567 -21.34 17.02 -7.91
N ILE A 568 -22.12 16.09 -8.47
CA ILE A 568 -22.82 16.24 -9.74
C ILE A 568 -24.33 16.39 -9.56
N ASN A 569 -24.97 17.07 -10.52
CA ASN A 569 -26.43 17.16 -10.57
C ASN A 569 -27.05 15.75 -10.75
N ILE A 570 -28.04 15.42 -9.92
CA ILE A 570 -28.71 14.10 -9.88
C ILE A 570 -29.31 13.69 -11.24
N GLU A 571 -29.83 14.63 -12.03
CA GLU A 571 -30.40 14.31 -13.34
C GLU A 571 -29.33 13.98 -14.38
N GLN A 572 -28.22 14.72 -14.38
CA GLN A 572 -27.05 14.42 -15.21
C GLN A 572 -26.44 13.07 -14.83
N ALA A 573 -26.30 12.83 -13.51
CA ALA A 573 -25.81 11.57 -12.96
C ALA A 573 -26.63 10.37 -13.45
N ARG A 574 -27.96 10.49 -13.52
CA ARG A 574 -28.84 9.41 -14.00
C ARG A 574 -28.66 9.08 -15.48
N GLN A 575 -28.40 10.06 -16.32
CA GLN A 575 -28.12 9.83 -17.75
C GLN A 575 -26.77 9.12 -17.94
N ASP A 576 -25.75 9.56 -17.21
CA ASP A 576 -24.42 8.94 -17.24
C ASP A 576 -24.42 7.52 -16.68
N LEU A 577 -25.23 7.24 -15.66
CA LEU A 577 -25.42 5.90 -15.08
C LEU A 577 -25.92 4.88 -16.10
N HIS A 578 -26.81 5.25 -17.02
CA HIS A 578 -27.30 4.30 -18.04
C HIS A 578 -26.19 3.88 -19.01
N LYS A 579 -25.31 4.83 -19.38
CA LYS A 579 -24.14 4.54 -20.22
C LYS A 579 -23.17 3.61 -19.49
N VAL A 580 -22.87 3.92 -18.23
CA VAL A 580 -22.01 3.08 -17.37
C VAL A 580 -22.62 1.67 -17.23
N TRP A 581 -23.92 1.57 -16.99
CA TRP A 581 -24.64 0.29 -16.89
C TRP A 581 -24.50 -0.55 -18.17
N ALA A 582 -24.63 0.06 -19.34
CA ALA A 582 -24.47 -0.63 -20.62
C ALA A 582 -23.04 -1.15 -20.84
N GLU A 583 -22.03 -0.34 -20.51
CA GLU A 583 -20.62 -0.71 -20.63
C GLU A 583 -20.23 -1.83 -19.67
N VAL A 584 -20.60 -1.71 -18.39
CA VAL A 584 -20.34 -2.74 -17.36
C VAL A 584 -21.10 -4.02 -17.71
N GLY A 585 -22.34 -3.90 -18.20
CA GLY A 585 -23.12 -5.05 -18.68
C GLY A 585 -22.49 -5.76 -19.87
N HIS A 586 -21.85 -5.03 -20.78
CA HIS A 586 -21.08 -5.62 -21.87
C HIS A 586 -19.82 -6.32 -21.36
N ALA A 587 -19.07 -5.71 -20.45
CA ALA A 587 -17.90 -6.33 -19.82
C ALA A 587 -18.26 -7.63 -19.10
N ALA A 588 -19.34 -7.64 -18.30
CA ALA A 588 -19.81 -8.82 -17.58
C ALA A 588 -20.16 -9.98 -18.53
N ARG A 589 -20.82 -9.69 -19.66
CA ARG A 589 -21.13 -10.71 -20.70
C ARG A 589 -19.88 -11.33 -21.30
N LEU A 590 -18.88 -10.51 -21.64
CA LEU A 590 -17.61 -10.97 -22.20
C LEU A 590 -16.82 -11.81 -21.19
N LEU A 591 -16.73 -11.34 -19.94
CA LEU A 591 -16.03 -12.05 -18.86
C LEU A 591 -16.66 -13.40 -18.55
N LEU A 592 -18.00 -13.45 -18.51
CA LEU A 592 -18.73 -14.69 -18.30
C LEU A 592 -18.50 -15.70 -19.44
N ARG A 593 -18.63 -15.26 -20.69
CA ARG A 593 -18.37 -16.13 -21.85
C ARG A 593 -16.93 -16.63 -21.86
N ASN A 594 -15.97 -15.79 -21.48
CA ASN A 594 -14.56 -16.20 -21.35
C ASN A 594 -14.35 -17.28 -20.30
N TRP A 595 -14.96 -17.16 -19.11
CA TRP A 595 -14.88 -18.19 -18.08
C TRP A 595 -15.45 -19.53 -18.57
N VAL A 596 -16.62 -19.51 -19.23
CA VAL A 596 -17.26 -20.72 -19.77
C VAL A 596 -16.45 -21.33 -20.91
N ALA A 597 -15.95 -20.51 -21.85
CA ALA A 597 -15.09 -20.97 -22.93
C ALA A 597 -13.79 -21.57 -22.40
N TRP A 598 -13.15 -20.96 -21.41
CA TRP A 598 -11.95 -21.52 -20.79
C TRP A 598 -12.22 -22.87 -20.12
N ALA A 599 -13.35 -23.01 -19.42
CA ALA A 599 -13.75 -24.28 -18.83
C ALA A 599 -13.88 -25.39 -19.89
N MET A 600 -14.58 -25.14 -21.00
CA MET A 600 -14.69 -26.10 -22.11
C MET A 600 -13.34 -26.37 -22.80
N PHE A 601 -12.48 -25.35 -22.93
CA PHE A 601 -11.15 -25.52 -23.52
C PHE A 601 -10.28 -26.47 -22.70
N VAL A 602 -10.28 -26.32 -21.37
CA VAL A 602 -9.48 -27.15 -20.46
C VAL A 602 -9.87 -28.62 -20.53
N GLU A 603 -11.16 -28.92 -20.75
CA GLU A 603 -11.66 -30.29 -20.92
C GLU A 603 -11.10 -31.00 -22.17
N CYS A 604 -10.59 -30.24 -23.15
CA CYS A 604 -9.94 -30.75 -24.35
C CYS A 604 -8.43 -30.99 -24.19
N LEU A 605 -7.85 -30.71 -23.02
CA LEU A 605 -6.41 -30.84 -22.77
C LEU A 605 -6.07 -32.22 -22.15
N PRO A 606 -4.79 -32.66 -22.25
CA PRO A 606 -4.36 -33.91 -21.63
C PRO A 606 -4.57 -33.92 -20.11
N LEU A 607 -5.12 -35.02 -19.59
CA LEU A 607 -5.26 -35.26 -18.15
C LEU A 607 -3.88 -35.56 -17.52
N GLY A 608 -3.69 -35.14 -16.26
CA GLY A 608 -2.48 -35.45 -15.49
C GLY A 608 -1.30 -34.51 -15.73
N GLY A 609 -1.54 -33.38 -16.41
CA GLY A 609 -0.52 -32.37 -16.73
C GLY A 609 0.26 -32.67 -17.99
N PHE A 610 0.85 -31.62 -18.56
CA PHE A 610 1.55 -31.69 -19.84
C PHE A 610 2.59 -30.57 -19.97
N THR A 611 3.59 -30.79 -20.81
CA THR A 611 4.59 -29.78 -21.14
C THR A 611 4.12 -28.93 -22.31
N VAL A 612 4.28 -27.61 -22.22
CA VAL A 612 4.00 -26.69 -23.34
C VAL A 612 5.29 -26.03 -23.78
N ARG A 613 5.54 -26.00 -25.09
CA ARG A 613 6.72 -25.31 -25.64
C ARG A 613 6.45 -23.82 -25.79
N ARG A 614 7.47 -23.02 -25.50
CA ARG A 614 7.46 -21.59 -25.77
C ARG A 614 7.20 -21.30 -27.26
N PRO A 615 6.29 -20.38 -27.61
CA PRO A 615 6.10 -19.92 -28.97
C PRO A 615 7.40 -19.32 -29.55
N ALA A 616 7.69 -19.56 -30.83
CA ALA A 616 8.83 -18.98 -31.51
C ALA A 616 8.76 -17.44 -31.44
N GLY A 617 9.84 -16.79 -30.98
CA GLY A 617 9.94 -15.32 -30.89
C GLY A 617 9.80 -14.71 -29.48
N VAL A 618 9.39 -15.49 -28.46
CA VAL A 618 9.38 -15.01 -27.07
C VAL A 618 10.78 -15.18 -26.45
N LYS A 619 11.46 -14.09 -26.11
CA LYS A 619 12.77 -14.13 -25.45
C LYS A 619 12.61 -14.47 -23.96
N PRO A 620 13.52 -15.26 -23.36
CA PRO A 620 13.55 -15.40 -21.91
C PRO A 620 13.86 -14.04 -21.29
N THR A 621 13.06 -13.63 -20.32
CA THR A 621 13.42 -12.57 -19.39
C THR A 621 14.17 -13.23 -18.23
N ASN A 622 15.41 -12.80 -17.98
CA ASN A 622 16.15 -13.23 -16.81
C ASN A 622 15.50 -12.58 -15.58
N TYR A 623 14.57 -13.29 -14.95
CA TYR A 623 14.08 -13.00 -13.61
C TYR A 623 14.63 -14.12 -12.71
N PHE A 624 15.88 -13.96 -12.27
CA PHE A 624 16.53 -14.79 -11.26
C PHE A 624 17.61 -13.99 -10.54
#